data_AF-A0A7X9FUB4-F1
#
_entry.id   AF-A0A7X9FUB4-F1
#
_cell.length_a   1.000
_cell.length_b   1.000
_cell.length_c   1.000
_cell.angle_alpha   90.00
_cell.angle_beta   90.00
_cell.angle_gamma   90.00
#
_symmetry.space_group_name_H-M   'P 1'
#
loop_
_entity.id
_entity.type
_entity.pdbx_description
1 polymer ?
#
loop_
_entity_poly.entity_id
_entity_poly.type
_entity_poly.pdbx_seq_one_letter_code
_entity_poly.pdbx_strand_id
1 'polypeptide(L)'
;KSILPAGSDYTFWGKGVSQGHSDAIRRVPGVKNAVQYTIPRAEALERVRAGENPELSTRDKHRRECFVVLKDGADKKEVEKAIIQMPNYFADYDTTVHFVDEVELAKHHSRMPHGGFVIRSGNTTEDNPSVIEFSLKVDSNPEFTASILVAYARAVYRMYKSGKRGAISVLDVPLGLLSLQDGARLRKELL
;
A
#
# COMPACT_ATOMS: atom_id res chain seq x y z
N LYS A 1 16.95 12.16 -4.22
CA LYS A 1 17.14 11.08 -5.22
C LYS A 1 18.63 10.84 -5.33
N SER A 2 19.11 9.62 -5.09
CA SER A 2 20.55 9.40 -4.83
C SER A 2 21.21 8.38 -5.76
N ILE A 3 20.60 7.20 -5.97
CA ILE A 3 21.20 6.11 -6.76
C ILE A 3 20.93 6.30 -8.27
N LEU A 4 19.67 6.55 -8.64
CA LEU A 4 19.27 6.91 -10.01
C LEU A 4 18.65 8.31 -9.97
N PRO A 5 19.42 9.41 -10.10
CA PRO A 5 18.88 10.76 -9.98
C PRO A 5 17.98 11.16 -11.15
N ALA A 6 18.29 10.70 -12.37
CA ALA A 6 17.47 10.85 -13.57
C ALA A 6 16.48 9.67 -13.67
N GLY A 7 15.18 9.96 -13.80
CA GLY A 7 14.12 8.95 -13.85
C GLY A 7 12.90 9.25 -12.98
N SER A 8 11.96 8.32 -12.97
CA SER A 8 10.63 8.44 -12.38
C SER A 8 10.39 7.47 -11.22
N ASP A 9 9.63 7.92 -10.23
CA ASP A 9 9.24 7.14 -9.05
C ASP A 9 7.78 6.71 -9.19
N TYR A 10 7.53 5.42 -9.03
CA TYR A 10 6.19 4.83 -9.10
C TYR A 10 5.89 4.08 -7.81
N THR A 11 4.73 4.35 -7.23
CA THR A 11 4.23 3.61 -6.06
C THR A 11 2.88 3.02 -6.39
N PHE A 12 2.76 1.72 -6.18
CA PHE A 12 1.54 0.97 -6.34
C PHE A 12 1.16 0.31 -5.01
N TRP A 13 -0.09 0.46 -4.58
CA TRP A 13 -0.63 -0.24 -3.41
C TRP A 13 -1.54 -1.39 -3.80
N GLY A 14 -1.39 -2.51 -3.11
CA GLY A 14 -2.25 -3.68 -3.21
C GLY A 14 -1.75 -4.80 -4.14
N LYS A 15 -2.57 -5.81 -4.46
CA LYS A 15 -3.97 -5.96 -4.01
C LYS A 15 -4.06 -5.99 -2.48
N GLY A 16 -4.89 -5.11 -1.91
CA GLY A 16 -4.94 -4.95 -0.46
C GLY A 16 -6.19 -4.26 0.03
N VAL A 17 -6.61 -4.59 1.25
CA VAL A 17 -7.74 -3.95 1.93
C VAL A 17 -7.32 -2.57 2.41
N SER A 18 -8.02 -1.53 1.98
CA SER A 18 -7.83 -0.20 2.55
C SER A 18 -8.87 0.06 3.62
N GLN A 19 -8.41 0.13 4.87
CA GLN A 19 -9.31 0.35 6.02
C GLN A 19 -10.04 1.70 5.90
N GLY A 20 -9.33 2.78 5.57
CA GLY A 20 -9.93 4.11 5.43
C GLY A 20 -11.01 4.18 4.34
N HIS A 21 -10.81 3.51 3.20
CA HIS A 21 -11.82 3.45 2.14
C HIS A 21 -13.00 2.55 2.53
N SER A 22 -12.73 1.42 3.20
CA SER A 22 -13.79 0.54 3.74
C SER A 22 -14.68 1.31 4.74
N ASP A 23 -14.07 2.09 5.63
CA ASP A 23 -14.77 2.93 6.60
C ASP A 23 -15.54 4.09 5.93
N ALA A 24 -15.06 4.61 4.80
CA ALA A 24 -15.79 5.62 4.03
C ALA A 24 -17.07 5.02 3.42
N ILE A 25 -17.00 3.81 2.85
CA ILE A 25 -18.18 3.12 2.32
C ILE A 25 -19.19 2.80 3.43
N ARG A 26 -18.73 2.36 4.60
CA ARG A 26 -19.61 2.08 5.76
C ARG A 26 -20.39 3.31 6.25
N ARG A 27 -19.95 4.52 5.90
CA ARG A 27 -20.66 5.77 6.24
C ARG A 27 -21.73 6.16 5.20
N VAL A 28 -21.79 5.48 4.06
CA VAL A 28 -22.83 5.72 3.05
C VAL A 28 -24.19 5.23 3.58
N PRO A 29 -25.25 6.05 3.54
CA PRO A 29 -26.59 5.63 3.95
C PRO A 29 -27.03 4.36 3.20
N GLY A 30 -27.62 3.40 3.93
CA GLY A 30 -28.04 2.12 3.35
C GLY A 30 -26.96 1.02 3.37
N VAL A 31 -25.70 1.33 3.70
CA VAL A 31 -24.65 0.32 3.90
C VAL A 31 -24.68 -0.24 5.32
N LYS A 32 -24.71 -1.57 5.47
CA LYS A 32 -24.56 -2.28 6.74
C LYS A 32 -23.08 -2.54 7.05
N ASN A 33 -22.34 -3.06 6.07
CA ASN A 33 -20.90 -3.32 6.18
C ASN A 33 -20.26 -3.27 4.78
N ALA A 34 -18.94 -3.07 4.72
CA ALA A 34 -18.21 -3.07 3.46
C ALA A 34 -16.73 -3.39 3.65
N VAL A 35 -16.11 -3.89 2.58
CA VAL A 35 -14.66 -4.05 2.43
C VAL A 35 -14.25 -3.52 1.06
N GLN A 36 -13.18 -2.75 1.03
CA GLN A 36 -12.64 -2.17 -0.21
C GLN A 36 -11.22 -2.65 -0.47
N TYR A 37 -10.96 -3.04 -1.71
CA TYR A 37 -9.64 -3.39 -2.21
C TYR A 37 -9.10 -2.34 -3.17
N THR A 38 -7.87 -1.90 -2.93
CA THR A 38 -7.06 -1.16 -3.91
C THR A 38 -6.21 -2.15 -4.68
N ILE A 39 -6.22 -2.08 -6.01
CA ILE A 39 -5.62 -3.07 -6.89
C ILE A 39 -4.78 -2.37 -7.95
N PRO A 40 -3.45 -2.63 -8.03
CA PRO A 40 -2.61 -2.11 -9.10
C PRO A 40 -3.09 -2.60 -10.47
N ARG A 41 -3.01 -1.74 -11.48
CA ARG A 41 -3.20 -2.18 -12.87
C ARG A 41 -1.96 -2.90 -13.36
N ALA A 42 -2.11 -4.16 -13.75
CA ALA A 42 -0.99 -4.97 -14.23
C ALA A 42 -0.28 -4.31 -15.41
N GLU A 43 -1.02 -3.81 -16.40
CA GLU A 43 -0.43 -3.14 -17.57
C GLU A 43 0.44 -1.93 -17.19
N ALA A 44 -0.04 -1.06 -16.30
CA ALA A 44 0.73 0.10 -15.84
C ALA A 44 2.00 -0.33 -15.07
N LEU A 45 1.91 -1.41 -14.28
CA LEU A 45 3.04 -1.96 -13.55
C LEU A 45 4.10 -2.54 -14.50
N GLU A 46 3.68 -3.29 -15.52
CA GLU A 46 4.60 -3.88 -16.51
C GLU A 46 5.30 -2.82 -17.35
N ARG A 47 4.60 -1.76 -17.78
CA ARG A 47 5.23 -0.63 -18.50
C ARG A 47 6.30 0.08 -17.67
N VAL A 48 6.04 0.24 -16.37
CA VAL A 48 7.02 0.81 -15.44
C VAL A 48 8.23 -0.11 -15.27
N ARG A 49 8.02 -1.43 -15.17
CA ARG A 49 9.09 -2.44 -15.10
C ARG A 49 9.92 -2.53 -16.38
N ALA A 50 9.29 -2.27 -17.52
CA ALA A 50 9.95 -2.24 -18.83
C ALA A 50 10.84 -1.00 -19.03
N GLY A 51 10.84 -0.04 -18.10
CA GLY A 51 11.67 1.15 -18.20
C GLY A 51 11.08 2.26 -19.08
N GLU A 52 9.80 2.16 -19.48
CA GLU A 52 9.15 3.12 -20.39
C GLU A 52 8.99 4.52 -19.79
N ASN A 53 9.15 4.67 -18.47
CA ASN A 53 8.93 5.91 -17.74
C ASN A 53 7.59 6.60 -18.07
N PRO A 54 6.45 5.87 -18.05
CA PRO A 54 5.17 6.44 -18.45
C PRO A 54 4.71 7.55 -17.49
N GLU A 55 4.04 8.57 -18.04
CA GLU A 55 3.19 9.45 -17.22
C GLU A 55 1.89 8.71 -16.91
N LEU A 56 1.62 8.50 -15.63
CA LEU A 56 0.45 7.75 -15.15
C LEU A 56 -0.37 8.63 -14.22
N SER A 57 -1.63 8.85 -14.57
CA SER A 57 -2.61 9.47 -13.69
C SER A 57 -2.97 8.54 -12.52
N THR A 58 -3.71 9.06 -11.56
CA THR A 58 -4.27 8.28 -10.45
C THR A 58 -5.12 7.09 -10.94
N ARG A 59 -5.92 7.29 -12.01
CA ARG A 59 -6.80 6.28 -12.60
C ARG A 59 -6.05 5.16 -13.31
N ASP A 60 -4.89 5.48 -13.86
CA ASP A 60 -4.04 4.53 -14.60
C ASP A 60 -3.31 3.56 -13.66
N LYS A 61 -3.04 3.99 -12.42
CA LYS A 61 -2.26 3.18 -11.47
C LYS A 61 -3.10 2.12 -10.76
N HIS A 62 -4.34 2.46 -10.40
CA HIS A 62 -5.17 1.62 -9.55
C HIS A 62 -6.61 1.54 -10.04
N ARG A 63 -7.21 0.36 -9.81
CA ARG A 63 -8.66 0.20 -9.78
C ARG A 63 -9.12 -0.11 -8.36
N ARG A 64 -10.42 0.10 -8.09
CA ARG A 64 -11.03 -0.12 -6.80
C ARG A 64 -12.14 -1.15 -6.90
N GLU A 65 -12.20 -2.04 -5.92
CA GLU A 65 -13.20 -3.10 -5.87
C GLU A 65 -13.83 -3.09 -4.48
N CYS A 66 -15.15 -2.95 -4.42
CA CYS A 66 -15.91 -2.75 -3.20
C CYS A 66 -16.89 -3.92 -3.02
N PHE A 67 -16.88 -4.54 -1.85
CA PHE A 67 -17.85 -5.57 -1.45
C PHE A 67 -18.72 -5.00 -0.35
N VAL A 68 -20.03 -4.91 -0.59
CA VAL A 68 -20.95 -4.11 0.20
C VAL A 68 -22.15 -4.95 0.62
N VAL A 69 -22.40 -4.98 1.93
CA VAL A 69 -23.61 -5.55 2.52
C VAL A 69 -24.57 -4.40 2.77
N LEU A 70 -25.78 -4.51 2.22
CA LEU A 70 -26.83 -3.50 2.39
C LEU A 70 -27.64 -3.71 3.66
N LYS A 71 -28.24 -2.63 4.16
CA LYS A 71 -29.35 -2.70 5.11
C LYS A 71 -30.63 -3.11 4.38
N ASP A 72 -31.57 -3.69 5.11
CA ASP A 72 -32.88 -4.05 4.56
C ASP A 72 -33.58 -2.83 3.97
N GLY A 73 -34.09 -2.97 2.74
CA GLY A 73 -34.79 -1.90 2.02
C GLY A 73 -33.90 -0.81 1.42
N ALA A 74 -32.56 -0.92 1.49
CA ALA A 74 -31.67 0.05 0.85
C ALA A 74 -31.68 -0.07 -0.69
N ASP A 75 -31.65 1.07 -1.39
CA ASP A 75 -31.56 1.11 -2.84
C ASP A 75 -30.11 0.88 -3.31
N LYS A 76 -29.90 -0.23 -4.02
CA LYS A 76 -28.61 -0.61 -4.62
C LYS A 76 -28.03 0.50 -5.51
N LYS A 77 -28.85 1.14 -6.35
CA LYS A 77 -28.39 2.13 -7.32
C LYS A 77 -27.93 3.41 -6.64
N GLU A 78 -28.67 3.87 -5.64
CA GLU A 78 -28.29 5.06 -4.87
C GLU A 78 -27.01 4.83 -4.06
N VAL A 79 -26.86 3.67 -3.43
CA VAL A 79 -25.64 3.30 -2.71
C VAL A 79 -24.44 3.21 -3.66
N GLU A 80 -24.59 2.51 -4.79
CA GLU A 80 -23.53 2.40 -5.79
C GLU A 80 -23.10 3.77 -6.31
N LYS A 81 -24.07 4.62 -6.68
CA LYS A 81 -23.82 5.98 -7.15
C LYS A 81 -23.09 6.82 -6.09
N ALA A 82 -23.53 6.75 -4.83
CA ALA A 82 -22.87 7.47 -3.74
C ALA A 82 -21.42 7.02 -3.52
N ILE A 83 -21.13 5.72 -3.68
CA ILE A 83 -19.77 5.18 -3.58
C ILE A 83 -18.93 5.70 -4.74
N ILE A 84 -19.33 5.47 -6.01
CA ILE A 84 -18.50 5.80 -7.17
C ILE A 84 -18.27 7.31 -7.34
N GLN A 85 -19.20 8.15 -6.87
CA GLN A 85 -19.10 9.61 -6.96
C GLN A 85 -18.39 10.24 -5.75
N MET A 86 -17.96 9.44 -4.75
CA MET A 86 -17.37 9.96 -3.52
C MET A 86 -16.02 10.67 -3.81
N PRO A 87 -15.92 11.99 -3.56
CA PRO A 87 -14.69 12.74 -3.81
C PRO A 87 -13.54 12.23 -2.96
N ASN A 88 -12.30 12.31 -3.48
CA ASN A 88 -11.07 11.86 -2.83
C ASN A 88 -10.92 10.35 -2.61
N TYR A 89 -12.02 9.58 -2.62
CA TYR A 89 -12.00 8.14 -2.38
C TYR A 89 -12.16 7.35 -3.68
N PHE A 90 -13.18 7.64 -4.48
CA PHE A 90 -13.60 6.76 -5.59
C PHE A 90 -13.80 7.50 -6.92
N ALA A 91 -14.17 8.79 -6.91
CA ALA A 91 -14.51 9.54 -8.12
C ALA A 91 -13.42 9.55 -9.22
N ASP A 92 -12.15 9.52 -8.82
CA ASP A 92 -11.01 9.55 -9.74
C ASP A 92 -10.56 8.15 -10.21
N TYR A 93 -11.25 7.09 -9.79
CA TYR A 93 -10.85 5.70 -10.02
C TYR A 93 -11.94 4.91 -10.73
N ASP A 94 -11.53 3.94 -11.53
CA ASP A 94 -12.48 2.91 -11.97
C ASP A 94 -12.82 2.03 -10.76
N THR A 95 -14.07 2.13 -10.33
CA THR A 95 -14.58 1.52 -9.11
C THR A 95 -15.69 0.53 -9.46
N THR A 96 -15.56 -0.71 -9.00
CA THR A 96 -16.59 -1.74 -9.13
C THR A 96 -17.23 -2.01 -7.78
N VAL A 97 -18.56 -2.04 -7.72
CA VAL A 97 -19.32 -2.32 -6.49
C VAL A 97 -20.04 -3.67 -6.63
N HIS A 98 -19.76 -4.57 -5.69
CA HIS A 98 -20.39 -5.87 -5.57
C HIS A 98 -21.27 -5.88 -4.32
N PHE A 99 -22.57 -6.15 -4.50
CA PHE A 99 -23.47 -6.34 -3.38
C PHE A 99 -23.48 -7.81 -2.98
N VAL A 100 -23.06 -8.10 -1.76
CA VAL A 100 -22.92 -9.44 -1.20
C VAL A 100 -23.69 -9.56 0.12
N ASP A 101 -23.94 -10.79 0.57
CA ASP A 101 -24.48 -11.00 1.91
C ASP A 101 -23.38 -10.99 3.00
N GLU A 102 -23.80 -10.99 4.26
CA GLU A 102 -22.89 -10.93 5.40
C GLU A 102 -22.05 -12.21 5.56
N VAL A 103 -22.57 -13.35 5.12
CA VAL A 103 -21.88 -14.65 5.17
C VAL A 103 -20.74 -14.67 4.18
N GLU A 104 -20.98 -14.21 2.95
CA GLU A 104 -19.98 -14.06 1.90
C GLU A 104 -18.90 -13.06 2.30
N LEU A 105 -19.29 -11.89 2.83
CA LEU A 105 -18.33 -10.89 3.31
C LEU A 105 -17.44 -11.45 4.42
N ALA A 106 -18.01 -12.14 5.42
CA ALA A 106 -17.26 -12.71 6.52
C ALA A 106 -16.32 -13.84 6.07
N LYS A 107 -16.78 -14.70 5.15
CA LYS A 107 -16.01 -15.86 4.68
C LYS A 107 -14.85 -15.47 3.77
N HIS A 108 -15.06 -14.50 2.87
CA HIS A 108 -14.10 -14.20 1.81
C HIS A 108 -13.34 -12.88 2.01
N HIS A 109 -13.84 -11.98 2.85
CA HIS A 109 -13.33 -10.60 2.97
C HIS A 109 -13.00 -10.17 4.40
N SER A 110 -12.92 -11.12 5.35
CA SER A 110 -12.57 -10.83 6.76
C SER A 110 -11.08 -10.61 7.02
N ARG A 111 -10.20 -11.07 6.11
CA ARG A 111 -8.76 -10.88 6.25
C ARG A 111 -8.35 -9.47 5.80
N MET A 112 -7.20 -9.02 6.27
CA MET A 112 -6.60 -7.72 5.90
C MET A 112 -5.28 -7.90 5.13
N PRO A 113 -5.30 -8.56 3.95
CA PRO A 113 -4.11 -8.63 3.11
C PRO A 113 -3.77 -7.25 2.56
N HIS A 114 -2.50 -7.02 2.30
CA HIS A 114 -2.03 -5.84 1.59
C HIS A 114 -0.75 -6.16 0.83
N GLY A 115 -0.28 -5.18 0.07
CA GLY A 115 0.99 -5.26 -0.61
C GLY A 115 1.27 -3.99 -1.36
N GLY A 116 2.23 -4.07 -2.26
CA GLY A 116 2.52 -2.97 -3.16
C GLY A 116 3.92 -3.06 -3.73
N PHE A 117 4.22 -2.07 -4.56
CA PHE A 117 5.49 -1.92 -5.26
C PHE A 117 5.94 -0.47 -5.13
N VAL A 118 7.22 -0.27 -4.87
CA VAL A 118 7.91 1.00 -5.07
C VAL A 118 8.95 0.74 -6.14
N ILE A 119 8.81 1.42 -7.28
CA ILE A 119 9.66 1.22 -8.45
C ILE A 119 10.30 2.55 -8.82
N ARG A 120 11.62 2.54 -8.97
CA ARG A 120 12.41 3.61 -9.58
C ARG A 120 12.81 3.12 -10.96
N SER A 121 12.30 3.78 -12.00
CA SER A 121 12.71 3.53 -13.39
C SER A 121 13.50 4.74 -13.88
N GLY A 122 14.65 4.51 -14.48
CA GLY A 122 15.52 5.56 -14.99
C GLY A 122 16.73 4.96 -15.68
N ASN A 123 17.72 5.79 -15.99
CA ASN A 123 18.91 5.32 -16.70
C ASN A 123 20.16 5.78 -15.95
N THR A 124 21.23 4.96 -15.97
CA THR A 124 22.53 5.35 -15.40
C THR A 124 23.30 6.28 -16.35
N THR A 125 23.21 5.99 -17.64
CA THR A 125 23.51 6.88 -18.77
C THR A 125 22.35 6.77 -19.77
N GLU A 126 22.27 7.64 -20.78
CA GLU A 126 21.14 7.67 -21.72
C GLU A 126 20.77 6.30 -22.31
N ASP A 127 21.75 5.49 -22.74
CA ASP A 127 21.52 4.17 -23.33
C ASP A 127 21.44 3.00 -22.34
N ASN A 128 21.53 3.25 -21.03
CA ASN A 128 21.61 2.21 -20.00
C ASN A 128 20.42 2.28 -19.04
N PRO A 129 19.25 1.72 -19.41
CA PRO A 129 18.08 1.67 -18.55
C PRO A 129 18.36 0.84 -17.28
N SER A 130 17.76 1.24 -16.18
CA SER A 130 17.96 0.66 -14.86
C SER A 130 16.69 0.81 -14.03
N VAL A 131 16.23 -0.31 -13.47
CA VAL A 131 15.01 -0.36 -12.67
C VAL A 131 15.35 -0.91 -11.29
N ILE A 132 14.90 -0.20 -10.24
CA ILE A 132 14.98 -0.65 -8.85
C ILE A 132 13.55 -0.90 -8.38
N GLU A 133 13.26 -2.10 -7.91
CA GLU A 133 11.94 -2.49 -7.42
C GLU A 133 12.03 -3.02 -5.99
N PHE A 134 11.13 -2.54 -5.13
CA PHE A 134 10.84 -3.10 -3.82
C PHE A 134 9.37 -3.50 -3.77
N SER A 135 9.07 -4.69 -3.26
CA SER A 135 7.69 -5.18 -3.16
C SER A 135 7.34 -5.72 -1.79
N LEU A 136 6.04 -5.64 -1.47
CA LEU A 136 5.44 -6.27 -0.30
C LEU A 136 4.28 -7.16 -0.74
N LYS A 137 4.23 -8.37 -0.19
CA LYS A 137 3.08 -9.28 -0.27
C LYS A 137 2.79 -9.77 1.13
N VAL A 138 1.77 -9.21 1.76
CA VAL A 138 1.47 -9.44 3.18
C VAL A 138 0.06 -9.93 3.38
N ASP A 139 -0.05 -11.02 4.14
CA ASP A 139 -1.32 -11.67 4.46
C ASP A 139 -2.13 -10.93 5.53
N SER A 140 -1.43 -10.27 6.45
CA SER A 140 -1.99 -9.45 7.53
C SER A 140 -1.21 -8.15 7.61
N ASN A 141 -1.76 -7.10 7.00
CA ASN A 141 -1.21 -5.75 7.06
C ASN A 141 -0.96 -5.24 8.49
N PRO A 142 -1.88 -5.39 9.46
CA PRO A 142 -1.63 -4.93 10.82
C PRO A 142 -0.50 -5.71 11.52
N GLU A 143 -0.40 -7.02 11.33
CA GLU A 143 0.69 -7.82 11.93
C GLU A 143 2.06 -7.46 11.34
N PHE A 144 2.13 -7.26 10.02
CA PHE A 144 3.35 -6.83 9.35
C PHE A 144 3.77 -5.43 9.84
N THR A 145 2.81 -4.51 9.94
CA THR A 145 3.05 -3.17 10.50
C THR A 145 3.54 -3.25 11.95
N ALA A 146 2.91 -4.07 12.80
CA ALA A 146 3.35 -4.27 14.18
C ALA A 146 4.77 -4.83 14.27
N SER A 147 5.14 -5.75 13.39
CA SER A 147 6.50 -6.31 13.31
C SER A 147 7.53 -5.21 12.99
N ILE A 148 7.21 -4.30 12.06
CA ILE A 148 8.02 -3.12 11.77
C ILE A 148 8.15 -2.23 13.01
N LEU A 149 7.03 -1.91 13.68
CA LEU A 149 7.05 -1.07 14.88
C LEU A 149 7.96 -1.63 15.98
N VAL A 150 7.92 -2.93 16.23
CA VAL A 150 8.80 -3.61 17.20
C VAL A 150 10.27 -3.52 16.78
N ALA A 151 10.58 -3.68 15.49
CA ALA A 151 11.94 -3.52 14.99
C ALA A 151 12.47 -2.08 15.17
N TYR A 152 11.63 -1.08 14.90
CA TYR A 152 11.99 0.32 15.08
C TYR A 152 12.09 0.74 16.55
N ALA A 153 11.27 0.17 17.45
CA ALA A 153 11.39 0.41 18.89
C ALA A 153 12.80 0.07 19.41
N ARG A 154 13.40 -1.02 18.93
CA ARG A 154 14.79 -1.39 19.23
C ARG A 154 15.78 -0.34 18.76
N ALA A 155 15.64 0.15 17.53
CA ALA A 155 16.51 1.18 17.00
C ALA A 155 16.39 2.49 17.79
N VAL A 156 15.15 2.93 18.09
CA VAL A 156 14.88 4.12 18.91
C VAL A 156 15.54 3.99 20.28
N TYR A 157 15.43 2.83 20.94
CA TYR A 157 16.10 2.58 22.22
C TYR A 157 17.62 2.72 22.11
N ARG A 158 18.24 2.12 21.10
CA ARG A 158 19.70 2.21 20.87
C ARG A 158 20.14 3.66 20.59
N MET A 159 19.39 4.39 19.77
CA MET A 159 19.65 5.81 19.47
C MET A 159 19.50 6.68 20.73
N TYR A 160 18.50 6.41 21.57
CA TYR A 160 18.34 7.09 22.85
C TYR A 160 19.53 6.85 23.78
N LYS A 161 20.00 5.59 23.88
CA LYS A 161 21.19 5.22 24.68
C LYS A 161 22.47 5.88 24.15
N SER A 162 22.56 6.17 22.85
CA SER A 162 23.66 6.93 22.25
C SER A 162 23.49 8.45 22.33
N GLY A 163 22.53 8.95 23.13
CA GLY A 163 22.34 10.38 23.36
C GLY A 163 21.44 11.11 22.35
N LYS A 164 20.91 10.45 21.31
CA LYS A 164 19.98 11.10 20.38
C LYS A 164 18.65 11.43 21.09
N ARG A 165 18.08 12.58 20.76
CA ARG A 165 16.81 13.12 21.28
C ARG A 165 16.03 13.79 20.14
N GLY A 166 14.72 13.97 20.33
CA GLY A 166 13.83 14.58 19.33
C GLY A 166 13.14 13.54 18.44
N ALA A 167 12.29 14.04 17.54
CA ALA A 167 11.60 13.22 16.56
C ALA A 167 12.56 12.73 15.47
N ILE A 168 12.36 11.49 15.03
CA ILE A 168 13.11 10.86 13.94
C ILE A 168 12.15 10.16 13.00
N SER A 169 12.57 9.97 11.76
CA SER A 169 11.87 9.20 10.73
C SER A 169 12.66 7.95 10.35
N VAL A 170 12.07 7.09 9.51
CA VAL A 170 12.75 5.92 8.94
C VAL A 170 14.02 6.30 8.15
N LEU A 171 14.14 7.55 7.68
CA LEU A 171 15.30 8.04 6.95
C LEU A 171 16.51 8.29 7.85
N ASP A 172 16.30 8.39 9.16
CA ASP A 172 17.34 8.72 10.15
C ASP A 172 17.91 7.47 10.85
N VAL A 173 17.37 6.29 10.54
CA VAL A 173 17.62 5.03 11.25
C VAL A 173 18.46 4.08 10.37
N PRO A 174 19.75 3.89 10.68
CA PRO A 174 20.55 2.87 10.01
C PRO A 174 19.96 1.47 10.20
N LEU A 175 19.91 0.67 9.13
CA LEU A 175 19.28 -0.67 9.13
C LEU A 175 19.89 -1.61 10.18
N GLY A 176 21.19 -1.51 10.45
CA GLY A 176 21.84 -2.32 11.50
C GLY A 176 21.28 -2.10 12.91
N LEU A 177 20.68 -0.94 13.19
CA LEU A 177 20.04 -0.66 14.48
C LEU A 177 18.72 -1.42 14.67
N LEU A 178 18.08 -1.84 13.57
CA LEU A 178 16.85 -2.64 13.59
C LEU A 178 17.13 -4.09 13.99
N SER A 179 18.35 -4.62 13.76
CA SER A 179 18.69 -6.01 14.04
C SER A 179 18.87 -6.30 15.53
N LEU A 180 18.54 -7.53 15.93
CA LEU A 180 18.91 -8.08 17.23
C LEU A 180 20.42 -8.28 17.37
N GLN A 181 21.10 -8.59 16.26
CA GLN A 181 22.53 -8.88 16.25
C GLN A 181 23.38 -7.61 16.37
N ASP A 182 24.61 -7.77 16.85
CA ASP A 182 25.61 -6.70 16.86
C ASP A 182 26.22 -6.47 15.46
N GLY A 183 26.99 -5.39 15.35
CA GLY A 183 27.59 -5.00 14.07
C GLY A 183 28.61 -6.01 13.53
N ALA A 184 29.34 -6.73 14.40
CA ALA A 184 30.33 -7.70 13.95
C ALA A 184 29.66 -8.92 13.34
N ARG A 185 28.61 -9.42 13.99
CA ARG A 185 27.81 -10.54 13.50
C ARG A 185 27.05 -10.20 12.22
N LEU A 186 26.45 -9.00 12.14
CA LEU A 186 25.80 -8.53 10.91
C LEU A 186 26.74 -8.55 9.71
N ARG A 187 27.98 -8.05 9.88
CA ARG A 187 28.99 -8.08 8.83
C ARG A 187 29.46 -9.49 8.47
N LYS A 188 29.44 -10.43 9.41
CA LYS A 188 29.84 -11.81 9.16
C LYS A 188 28.76 -12.61 8.41
N GLU A 189 27.49 -12.34 8.72
CA GLU A 189 26.37 -13.16 8.24
C GLU A 189 25.69 -12.58 6.98
N LEU A 190 25.76 -11.26 6.74
CA LEU A 190 24.98 -10.58 5.70
C LEU A 190 25.79 -9.74 4.68
N LEU A 191 27.12 -9.63 4.81
CA LEU A 191 28.02 -8.90 3.90
C LEU A 191 29.24 -9.77 3.57
#